data_AF-A0A2M8X6V3-F1
#
_entry.id   AF-A0A2M8X6V3-F1
#
_cell.length_a   1.000
_cell.length_b   1.000
_cell.length_c   1.000
_cell.angle_alpha   90.00
_cell.angle_beta   90.00
_cell.angle_gamma   90.00
#
_symmetry.space_group_name_H-M   'P 1'
#
loop_
_entity.id
_entity.type
_entity.pdbx_description
1 polymer ?
#
loop_
_entity_poly.entity_id
_entity_poly.type
_entity_poly.pdbx_seq_one_letter_code
_entity_poly.pdbx_strand_id
1 'polypeptide(L)'
;MAYLHYTALSIALAVTLSASPLAQASSALAVEMGCNNCHSNAFHPNAPSFKELADHSAKRRGGNGAEDHLIGELRKPRLVGRIGAHEHLSEESARVLARWILDGAH
;
A
#
# COMPACT_ATOMS: atom_id res chain seq x y z
N MET A 1 5.77 -49.36 -30.50
CA MET A 1 6.67 -48.99 -29.39
C MET A 1 7.49 -47.81 -29.90
N ALA A 2 7.40 -46.58 -29.42
CA ALA A 2 6.82 -46.02 -28.22
C ALA A 2 6.21 -44.65 -28.54
N TYR A 3 5.31 -44.27 -27.65
CA TYR A 3 4.27 -43.29 -27.79
C TYR A 3 4.75 -41.83 -27.81
N LEU A 4 3.94 -41.01 -28.48
CA LEU A 4 3.79 -39.58 -28.32
C LEU A 4 3.82 -39.17 -26.83
N HIS A 5 4.95 -38.68 -26.30
CA HIS A 5 5.01 -38.09 -24.95
C HIS A 5 5.99 -36.92 -24.81
N TYR A 6 6.29 -36.18 -25.89
CA TYR A 6 7.18 -35.02 -25.80
C TYR A 6 6.50 -33.67 -26.04
N THR A 7 5.16 -33.63 -26.11
CA THR A 7 4.38 -32.39 -26.31
C THR A 7 3.52 -32.04 -25.10
N ALA A 8 3.88 -32.53 -23.91
CA ALA A 8 3.11 -32.34 -22.69
C ALA A 8 3.98 -31.93 -21.50
N LEU A 9 4.95 -31.03 -21.69
CA LEU A 9 5.62 -30.41 -20.54
C LEU A 9 6.20 -29.04 -20.89
N SER A 10 5.35 -28.16 -21.40
CA SER A 10 5.67 -26.73 -21.49
C SER A 10 4.44 -25.89 -21.18
N ILE A 11 3.69 -26.29 -20.13
CA ILE A 11 2.89 -25.32 -19.38
C ILE A 11 3.90 -24.64 -18.44
N ALA A 12 4.73 -23.77 -19.02
CA ALA A 12 5.50 -22.82 -18.25
C ALA A 12 4.47 -21.90 -17.61
N LEU A 13 4.21 -22.17 -16.33
CA LEU A 13 3.39 -21.40 -15.44
C LEU A 13 3.98 -19.99 -15.34
N ALA A 14 3.68 -19.14 -16.31
CA ALA A 14 3.88 -17.71 -16.23
C ALA A 14 2.87 -17.20 -15.20
N VAL A 15 3.21 -17.34 -13.92
CA VAL A 15 2.59 -16.56 -12.84
C VAL A 15 2.99 -15.12 -13.11
N THR A 16 2.23 -14.46 -13.97
CA THR A 16 2.25 -13.00 -14.04
C THR A 16 1.78 -12.54 -12.67
N LEU A 17 2.71 -12.00 -11.89
CA LEU A 17 2.43 -11.29 -10.66
C LEU A 17 1.57 -10.08 -11.04
N SER A 18 0.25 -10.28 -11.08
CA SER A 18 -0.73 -9.25 -11.38
C SER A 18 -0.78 -8.30 -10.19
N ALA A 19 0.22 -7.42 -10.07
CA ALA A 19 0.09 -6.23 -9.25
C ALA A 19 -1.13 -5.49 -9.78
N SER A 20 -2.19 -5.40 -8.98
CA SER A 20 -3.42 -4.73 -9.37
C SER A 20 -3.09 -3.32 -9.87
N PRO A 21 -3.61 -2.85 -11.02
CA PRO A 21 -3.31 -1.49 -11.51
C PRO A 21 -3.64 -0.41 -10.46
N LEU A 22 -4.61 -0.69 -9.59
CA LEU A 22 -4.97 0.14 -8.44
C LEU A 22 -3.87 0.21 -7.37
N ALA A 23 -3.16 -0.89 -7.12
CA ALA A 23 -2.05 -0.98 -6.18
C ALA A 23 -0.83 -0.18 -6.69
N GLN A 24 -0.48 -0.36 -7.97
CA GLN A 24 0.60 0.41 -8.59
C GLN A 24 0.28 1.92 -8.62
N ALA A 25 -0.95 2.31 -8.96
CA ALA A 25 -1.37 3.72 -8.92
C ALA A 25 -1.31 4.31 -7.49
N SER A 26 -1.65 3.52 -6.47
CA SER A 26 -1.59 3.97 -5.07
C SER A 26 -0.15 4.14 -4.59
N SER A 27 0.77 3.25 -5.01
CA SER A 27 2.20 3.39 -4.73
C SER A 27 2.81 4.64 -5.39
N ALA A 28 2.40 4.95 -6.62
CA ALA A 28 2.82 6.16 -7.32
C ALA A 28 2.27 7.42 -6.64
N LEU A 29 1.01 7.39 -6.21
CA LEU A 29 0.39 8.47 -5.44
C LEU A 29 1.15 8.71 -4.11
N ALA A 30 1.56 7.65 -3.41
CA ALA A 30 2.35 7.78 -2.18
C ALA A 30 3.71 8.46 -2.42
N VAL A 31 4.34 8.23 -3.58
CA VAL A 31 5.56 8.92 -4.00
C VAL A 31 5.26 10.39 -4.30
N GLU A 32 4.24 10.65 -5.11
CA GLU A 32 3.83 12.00 -5.54
C GLU A 32 3.49 12.90 -4.35
N MET A 33 2.78 12.36 -3.36
CA MET A 33 2.43 13.08 -2.13
C MET A 33 3.59 13.16 -1.13
N GLY A 34 4.77 12.61 -1.45
CA GLY A 34 5.96 12.67 -0.62
C GLY A 34 5.94 11.76 0.61
N CYS A 35 5.05 10.77 0.67
CA CYS A 35 4.93 9.87 1.82
C CYS A 35 6.20 9.04 2.05
N ASN A 36 6.91 8.69 0.98
CA ASN A 36 8.18 7.96 1.04
C ASN A 36 9.32 8.70 1.76
N ASN A 37 9.21 10.02 1.94
CA ASN A 37 10.22 10.79 2.68
C ASN A 37 10.35 10.32 4.15
N CYS A 38 9.27 9.74 4.70
CA CYS A 38 9.25 9.22 6.07
C CYS A 38 8.87 7.73 6.13
N HIS A 39 8.00 7.24 5.24
CA HIS A 39 7.41 5.89 5.32
C HIS A 39 8.05 4.85 4.39
N SER A 40 9.23 5.14 3.83
CA SER A 40 9.97 4.18 3.01
C SER A 40 10.35 2.90 3.77
N ASN A 41 10.96 1.94 3.08
CA ASN A 41 11.54 0.76 3.72
C ASN A 41 12.82 1.06 4.52
N ALA A 42 13.41 2.24 4.36
CA ALA A 42 14.50 2.67 5.23
C ALA A 42 13.94 3.11 6.58
N PHE A 43 14.67 2.80 7.65
CA PHE A 43 14.27 3.20 9.01
C PHE A 43 14.13 4.72 9.12
N HIS A 44 13.01 5.17 9.67
CA HIS A 44 12.79 6.55 10.07
C HIS A 44 12.38 6.57 11.56
N PRO A 45 13.06 7.35 12.43
CA PRO A 45 12.88 7.25 13.88
C PRO A 45 11.47 7.59 14.37
N ASN A 46 10.71 8.35 13.57
CA ASN A 46 9.37 8.84 13.94
C ASN A 46 8.27 8.38 12.98
N ALA A 47 8.56 7.41 12.10
CA ALA A 47 7.57 6.92 11.14
C ALA A 47 7.79 5.42 10.84
N PRO A 48 6.75 4.58 10.97
CA PRO A 48 6.82 3.20 10.51
C PRO A 48 6.92 3.15 8.98
N SER A 49 7.56 2.12 8.45
CA SER A 49 7.51 1.79 7.03
C SER A 49 6.09 1.45 6.57
N PHE A 50 5.83 1.52 5.26
CA PHE A 50 4.57 1.06 4.69
C PHE A 50 4.24 -0.39 5.02
N LYS A 51 5.25 -1.26 5.06
CA LYS A 51 5.10 -2.65 5.47
C LYS A 51 4.60 -2.76 6.91
N GLU A 52 5.19 -2.01 7.84
CA GLU A 52 4.73 -1.99 9.23
C GLU A 52 3.32 -1.38 9.37
N LEU A 53 2.99 -0.34 8.60
CA LEU A 53 1.63 0.20 8.55
C LEU A 53 0.62 -0.83 8.08
N ALA A 54 0.93 -1.58 7.02
CA ALA A 54 0.13 -2.69 6.52
C ALA A 54 -0.05 -3.79 7.59
N ASP A 55 1.03 -4.23 8.21
CA ASP A 55 1.02 -5.25 9.27
C ASP A 55 0.14 -4.81 10.47
N HIS A 56 0.24 -3.53 10.86
CA HIS A 56 -0.57 -2.94 11.93
C HIS A 56 -2.04 -2.80 11.52
N SER A 57 -2.30 -2.46 10.26
CA SER A 57 -3.65 -2.22 9.74
C SER A 57 -4.39 -3.52 9.41
N ALA A 58 -3.67 -4.61 9.16
CA ALA A 58 -4.24 -5.94 8.93
C ALA A 58 -5.16 -6.40 10.07
N LYS A 59 -4.86 -6.01 11.32
CA LYS A 59 -5.70 -6.29 12.50
C LYS A 59 -7.09 -5.63 12.44
N ARG A 60 -7.23 -4.59 11.61
CA ARG A 60 -8.46 -3.79 11.45
C ARG A 60 -9.12 -4.01 10.09
N ARG A 61 -8.51 -4.82 9.21
CA ARG A 61 -9.02 -5.08 7.87
C ARG A 61 -10.42 -5.72 7.92
N GLY A 62 -11.36 -5.17 7.15
CA GLY A 62 -12.75 -5.62 7.12
C GLY A 62 -13.60 -5.20 8.33
N GLY A 63 -13.03 -4.47 9.30
CA GLY A 63 -13.78 -3.86 10.39
C GLY A 63 -14.51 -2.59 9.95
N ASN A 64 -15.72 -2.38 10.48
CA ASN A 64 -16.46 -1.14 10.26
C ASN A 64 -15.63 0.07 10.70
N GLY A 65 -15.45 1.05 9.81
CA GLY A 65 -14.72 2.30 10.10
C GLY A 65 -13.18 2.21 10.03
N ALA A 66 -12.59 1.11 9.57
CA ALA A 66 -11.13 0.99 9.44
C ALA A 66 -10.53 1.98 8.42
N GLU A 67 -11.22 2.17 7.29
CA GLU A 67 -10.85 3.14 6.25
C GLU A 67 -10.98 4.58 6.78
N ASP A 68 -12.12 4.93 7.39
CA ASP A 68 -12.35 6.26 7.97
C ASP A 68 -11.34 6.61 9.06
N HIS A 69 -10.99 5.63 9.90
CA HIS A 69 -9.97 5.81 10.93
C HIS A 69 -8.60 6.13 10.30
N LEU A 70 -8.18 5.39 9.27
CA LEU A 70 -6.90 5.66 8.59
C LEU A 70 -6.91 6.99 7.84
N ILE A 71 -8.02 7.36 7.21
CA ILE A 71 -8.17 8.70 6.60
C ILE A 71 -8.00 9.79 7.66
N GLY A 72 -8.59 9.59 8.84
CA GLY A 72 -8.46 10.49 9.98
C GLY A 72 -7.00 10.63 10.45
N GLU A 73 -6.27 9.53 10.57
CA GLU A 73 -4.85 9.55 10.94
C GLU A 73 -3.97 10.17 9.84
N LEU A 74 -4.24 9.90 8.56
CA LEU A 74 -3.49 10.45 7.42
C LEU A 74 -3.61 11.97 7.32
N ARG A 75 -4.75 12.54 7.72
CA ARG A 75 -5.04 13.98 7.63
C ARG A 75 -4.97 14.69 8.98
N LYS A 76 -4.49 13.99 10.02
CA LYS A 76 -4.46 14.49 11.38
C LYS A 76 -3.50 15.69 11.50
N PRO A 77 -3.99 16.87 11.88
CA PRO A 77 -3.11 18.02 12.08
C PRO A 77 -2.18 17.76 13.27
N ARG A 78 -0.89 18.01 13.09
CA ARG A 78 0.06 18.04 14.21
C ARG A 78 0.23 19.47 14.70
N LEU A 79 0.02 19.69 16.00
CA LEU A 79 0.20 21.00 16.64
C LEU A 79 1.68 21.43 16.70
N VAL A 80 2.60 20.47 16.71
CA VAL A 80 4.05 20.67 16.70
C VAL A 80 4.67 19.73 15.67
N GLY A 81 5.63 20.23 14.88
CA GLY A 81 6.25 19.44 13.82
C GLY A 81 5.28 19.15 12.68
N ARG A 82 4.70 20.21 12.12
CA ARG A 82 3.82 20.16 10.94
C ARG A 82 4.49 19.34 9.82
N ILE A 83 3.73 18.45 9.21
CA ILE A 83 4.21 17.63 8.10
C ILE A 83 3.38 17.99 6.87
N GLY A 84 3.98 18.76 5.96
CA GLY A 84 3.27 19.30 4.80
C GLY A 84 2.57 18.22 3.96
N ALA A 85 3.15 17.02 3.85
CA ALA A 85 2.54 15.90 3.13
C ALA A 85 1.18 15.46 3.71
N HIS A 86 1.01 15.50 5.04
CA HIS A 86 -0.26 15.17 5.70
C HIS A 86 -1.29 16.31 5.62
N GLU A 87 -0.83 17.56 5.62
CA GLU A 87 -1.69 18.74 5.64
C GLU A 87 -2.31 19.06 4.27
N HIS A 88 -1.56 18.81 3.20
CA HIS A 88 -2.04 19.05 1.82
C HIS A 88 -2.76 17.84 1.22
N LEU A 89 -2.91 16.75 1.98
CA LEU A 89 -3.56 15.55 1.49
C LEU A 89 -5.08 15.78 1.37
N SER A 90 -5.58 15.72 0.15
CA SER A 90 -7.03 15.77 -0.10
C SER A 90 -7.72 14.55 0.52
N GLU A 91 -9.04 14.65 0.74
CA GLU A 91 -9.80 13.50 1.22
C GLU A 91 -9.77 12.32 0.25
N GLU A 92 -9.82 12.62 -1.05
CA GLU A 92 -9.77 11.60 -2.11
C GLU A 92 -8.44 10.83 -2.08
N SER A 93 -7.32 11.54 -2.06
CA SER A 93 -5.99 10.92 -2.01
C SER A 93 -5.79 10.16 -0.70
N ALA A 94 -6.27 10.70 0.43
CA ALA A 94 -6.22 9.99 1.71
C ALA A 94 -7.02 8.68 1.67
N ARG A 95 -8.19 8.68 1.03
CA ARG A 95 -9.03 7.50 0.88
C ARG A 95 -8.35 6.43 0.00
N VAL A 96 -7.74 6.82 -1.12
CA VAL A 96 -6.97 5.90 -1.97
C VAL A 96 -5.81 5.27 -1.19
N LEU A 97 -5.01 6.08 -0.50
CA LEU A 97 -3.88 5.61 0.30
C LEU A 97 -4.31 4.73 1.48
N ALA A 98 -5.40 5.08 2.17
CA ALA A 98 -5.92 4.30 3.29
C ALA A 98 -6.31 2.88 2.86
N ARG A 99 -7.04 2.74 1.74
CA ARG A 99 -7.40 1.43 1.19
C ARG A 99 -6.17 0.63 0.79
N TRP A 100 -5.23 1.26 0.09
CA TRP A 100 -3.99 0.60 -0.30
C TRP A 100 -3.20 0.07 0.90
N ILE A 101 -3.10 0.84 1.99
CA ILE A 101 -2.47 0.39 3.25
C ILE A 101 -3.24 -0.77 3.88
N LEU A 102 -4.58 -0.72 3.91
CA LEU A 102 -5.42 -1.81 4.43
C LEU A 102 -5.33 -3.09 3.62
N ASP A 103 -5.09 -2.96 2.32
CA ASP A 103 -4.87 -4.10 1.42
C ASP A 103 -3.44 -4.63 1.44
N GLY A 104 -2.54 -3.99 2.18
CA GLY A 104 -1.22 -4.52 2.49
C GLY A 104 -0.05 -3.75 1.89
N ALA A 105 -0.30 -2.56 1.32
CA ALA A 105 0.71 -1.67 0.77
C ALA A 105 1.70 -2.32 -0.23
N HIS A 106 1.20 -3.22 -1.07
CA HIS A 106 1.94 -3.88 -2.16
C HIS A 106 1.55 -3.34 -3.53
#